data_AF-A0A956YJ26-F1
#
_entry.id   AF-A0A956YJ26-F1
#
_cell.length_a   1.000
_cell.length_b   1.000
_cell.length_c   1.000
_cell.angle_alpha   90.00
_cell.angle_beta   90.00
_cell.angle_gamma   90.00
#
_symmetry.space_group_name_H-M   'P 1'
#
loop_
_entity.id
_entity.type
_entity.pdbx_description
1 polymer ?
#
loop_
_entity_poly.entity_id
_entity_poly.type
_entity_poly.pdbx_seq_one_letter_code
_entity_poly.pdbx_strand_id
1 'polypeptide(L)'
;MMKLLLTSAGIKNASIHKALVEMLGKPIAECNALCITTASYGHPMVNPVMAWRFISGQETETPMVELGWNSVGILELTALPSIEKERWTAWVRAADVLLVNGGDALYLGYWMQQSGLAELLPTLDDLVWVGLSAGSMV
;
A
#
# COMPACT_ATOMS: atom_id res chain seq x y z
N MET A 1 4.36 6.69 16.06
CA MET A 1 4.98 6.83 14.73
C MET A 1 4.54 5.68 13.87
N MET A 2 4.15 5.96 12.62
CA MET A 2 3.80 4.96 11.62
C MET A 2 4.82 3.82 11.54
N LYS A 3 4.34 2.59 11.35
CA LYS A 3 5.16 1.38 11.29
C LYS A 3 5.50 1.07 9.83
N LEU A 4 6.77 0.75 9.56
CA LEU A 4 7.25 0.49 8.20
C LEU A 4 7.73 -0.95 8.06
N LEU A 5 7.16 -1.68 7.10
CA LEU A 5 7.65 -2.98 6.65
C LEU A 5 8.10 -2.87 5.19
N LEU A 6 9.41 -2.73 4.99
CA LEU A 6 10.02 -2.46 3.69
C LEU A 6 10.55 -3.76 3.08
N THR A 7 10.07 -4.11 1.88
CA THR A 7 10.38 -5.40 1.24
C THR A 7 10.75 -5.23 -0.24
N SER A 8 11.55 -6.15 -0.76
CA SER A 8 11.82 -6.26 -2.21
C SER A 8 10.93 -7.27 -2.92
N ALA A 9 10.26 -8.15 -2.16
CA ALA A 9 9.52 -9.28 -2.71
C ALA A 9 8.25 -9.64 -1.90
N GLY A 10 7.66 -8.66 -1.20
CA GLY A 10 6.42 -8.85 -0.45
C GLY A 10 6.59 -9.75 0.78
N ILE A 11 5.49 -10.31 1.24
CA ILE A 11 5.38 -11.14 2.45
C ILE A 11 5.71 -12.61 2.11
N LYS A 12 6.89 -12.83 1.53
CA LYS A 12 7.24 -14.12 0.90
C LYS A 12 7.60 -15.27 1.84
N ASN A 13 7.74 -14.99 3.14
CA ASN A 13 8.20 -15.98 4.10
C ASN A 13 7.61 -15.77 5.50
N ALA A 14 7.73 -16.80 6.34
CA ALA A 14 7.14 -16.83 7.66
C ALA A 14 7.67 -15.74 8.61
N SER A 15 8.93 -15.32 8.47
CA SER A 15 9.49 -14.27 9.35
C SER A 15 8.94 -12.89 9.00
N ILE A 16 8.81 -12.56 7.71
CA ILE A 16 8.18 -11.31 7.25
C ILE A 16 6.69 -11.32 7.63
N HIS A 17 5.99 -12.44 7.42
CA HIS A 17 4.59 -12.59 7.82
C HIS A 17 4.42 -12.38 9.33
N LYS A 18 5.27 -12.99 10.16
CA LYS A 18 5.24 -12.82 11.61
C LYS A 18 5.46 -11.36 12.01
N ALA A 19 6.45 -10.69 11.41
CA ALA A 19 6.71 -9.27 11.66
C ALA A 19 5.50 -8.40 11.29
N LEU A 20 4.83 -8.69 10.17
CA LEU A 20 3.61 -7.99 9.77
C LEU A 20 2.50 -8.14 10.82
N VAL A 21 2.23 -9.36 11.27
CA VAL A 21 1.19 -9.63 12.30
C VAL A 21 1.54 -8.93 13.62
N GLU A 22 2.81 -8.96 14.04
CA GLU A 22 3.26 -8.25 15.25
C GLU A 22 3.09 -6.73 15.13
N MET A 23 3.37 -6.15 13.96
CA MET A 23 3.15 -4.73 13.71
C MET A 23 1.66 -4.35 13.72
N LEU A 24 0.80 -5.20 13.13
CA LEU A 24 -0.66 -5.00 13.10
C LEU A 24 -1.31 -5.15 14.48
N GLY A 25 -0.73 -5.98 15.36
CA GLY A 25 -1.26 -6.22 16.72
C GLY A 25 -2.55 -7.06 16.75
N LYS A 26 -3.03 -7.51 15.59
CA LYS A 26 -4.21 -8.37 15.41
C LYS A 26 -4.04 -9.24 14.15
N PRO A 27 -4.84 -10.32 13.99
CA PRO A 27 -4.78 -11.15 12.79
C PRO A 27 -5.05 -10.37 11.49
N ILE A 28 -4.39 -10.76 10.39
CA ILE A 28 -4.58 -10.16 9.05
C ILE A 28 -6.07 -10.18 8.64
N ALA A 29 -6.77 -11.26 8.95
CA ALA A 29 -8.20 -11.43 8.67
C ALA A 29 -9.12 -10.46 9.41
N GLU A 30 -8.60 -9.69 10.36
CA GLU A 30 -9.31 -8.62 11.10
C GLU A 30 -8.82 -7.21 10.69
N CYS A 31 -7.92 -7.12 9.71
CA CYS A 31 -7.32 -5.88 9.25
C CYS A 31 -7.96 -5.41 7.93
N ASN A 32 -8.28 -4.13 7.85
CA ASN A 32 -8.69 -3.47 6.61
C ASN A 32 -7.46 -2.92 5.90
N ALA A 33 -7.26 -3.33 4.65
CA ALA A 33 -6.16 -2.87 3.82
C ALA A 33 -6.63 -1.88 2.76
N LEU A 34 -5.80 -0.88 2.48
CA LEU A 34 -5.86 -0.15 1.21
C LEU A 34 -4.61 -0.45 0.40
N CYS A 35 -4.77 -0.75 -0.88
CA CYS A 35 -3.67 -1.04 -1.78
C CYS A 35 -3.44 0.14 -2.75
N ILE A 36 -2.16 0.44 -3.02
CA ILE A 36 -1.73 1.54 -3.88
C ILE A 36 -0.93 0.96 -5.05
N THR A 37 -1.46 1.11 -6.26
CA THR A 37 -0.79 0.67 -7.50
C THR A 37 -0.22 1.80 -8.35
N THR A 38 -0.28 3.05 -7.87
CA THR A 38 0.08 4.24 -8.66
C THR A 38 1.48 4.14 -9.29
N ALA A 39 2.45 3.56 -8.59
CA ALA A 39 3.81 3.35 -9.11
C ALA A 39 3.84 2.55 -10.43
N SER A 40 2.90 1.61 -10.61
CA SER A 40 2.83 0.75 -11.79
C SER A 40 2.60 1.52 -13.09
N TYR A 41 1.95 2.68 -13.04
CA TYR A 41 1.68 3.50 -14.24
C TYR A 41 2.90 4.29 -14.73
N GLY A 42 3.90 4.51 -13.88
CA GLY A 42 5.12 5.23 -14.23
C GLY A 42 6.24 4.33 -14.77
N HIS A 43 6.20 3.02 -14.55
CA HIS A 43 7.33 2.15 -14.84
C HIS A 43 7.27 1.57 -16.27
N PRO A 44 8.31 1.73 -17.11
CA PRO A 44 8.26 1.37 -18.53
C PRO A 44 8.10 -0.13 -18.81
N MET A 45 8.45 -0.98 -17.84
CA MET A 45 8.30 -2.45 -17.93
C MET A 45 7.02 -2.97 -17.25
N VAL A 46 6.21 -2.09 -16.66
CA VAL A 46 4.95 -2.46 -16.01
C VAL A 46 3.79 -1.96 -16.87
N ASN A 47 2.65 -2.65 -16.79
CA ASN A 47 1.45 -2.27 -17.54
C ASN A 47 0.19 -2.42 -16.66
N PRO A 48 -0.98 -1.91 -17.10
CA PRO A 48 -2.21 -1.97 -16.31
C PRO A 48 -2.65 -3.39 -15.93
N VAL A 49 -2.30 -4.43 -16.70
CA VAL A 49 -2.61 -5.82 -16.35
C VAL A 49 -1.84 -6.25 -15.10
N MET A 50 -0.60 -5.79 -14.93
CA MET A 50 0.19 -6.08 -13.73
C MET A 50 -0.36 -5.36 -12.49
N ALA A 51 -0.83 -4.12 -12.63
CA ALA A 51 -1.55 -3.43 -11.56
C ALA A 51 -2.83 -4.20 -11.17
N TRP A 52 -3.58 -4.68 -12.17
CA TRP A 52 -4.75 -5.54 -11.95
C TRP A 52 -4.40 -6.86 -11.25
N ARG A 53 -3.32 -7.54 -11.63
CA ARG A 53 -2.84 -8.77 -10.97
C ARG A 53 -2.55 -8.54 -9.50
N PHE A 54 -1.91 -7.43 -9.15
CA PHE A 54 -1.66 -7.05 -7.76
C PHE A 54 -2.97 -6.85 -6.98
N ILE A 55 -3.88 -5.98 -7.46
CA ILE A 55 -5.14 -5.70 -6.72
C ILE A 55 -6.09 -6.90 -6.65
N SER A 56 -6.00 -7.83 -7.60
CA SER A 56 -6.83 -9.04 -7.63
C SER A 56 -6.25 -10.19 -6.80
N GLY A 57 -5.08 -10.00 -6.18
CA GLY A 57 -4.39 -11.04 -5.41
C GLY A 57 -3.88 -12.19 -6.28
N GLN A 58 -3.61 -11.95 -7.56
CA GLN A 58 -3.11 -12.94 -8.52
C GLN A 58 -1.60 -12.82 -8.78
N GLU A 59 -0.89 -12.01 -7.99
CA GLU A 59 0.56 -11.89 -8.08
C GLU A 59 1.23 -13.00 -7.25
N THR A 60 1.92 -13.95 -7.89
CA THR A 60 2.40 -15.16 -7.20
C THR A 60 3.79 -15.02 -6.59
N GLU A 61 4.59 -14.05 -7.03
CA GLU A 61 6.00 -13.94 -6.62
C GLU A 61 6.20 -12.96 -5.46
N THR A 62 5.28 -12.01 -5.29
CA THR A 62 5.42 -10.89 -4.35
C THR A 62 4.16 -10.68 -3.51
N PRO A 63 3.84 -11.63 -2.61
CA PRO A 63 2.53 -11.70 -1.99
C PRO A 63 2.25 -10.54 -1.04
N MET A 64 1.08 -9.92 -1.20
CA MET A 64 0.66 -8.71 -0.48
C MET A 64 -0.86 -8.68 -0.26
N VAL A 65 -1.65 -8.69 -1.34
CA VAL A 65 -3.11 -8.51 -1.30
C VAL A 65 -3.85 -9.82 -0.99
N GLU A 66 -3.28 -10.94 -1.37
CA GLU A 66 -3.84 -12.29 -1.23
C GLU A 66 -3.70 -12.90 0.17
N LEU A 67 -3.23 -12.12 1.15
CA LEU A 67 -2.94 -12.61 2.51
C LEU A 67 -4.19 -12.85 3.38
N GLY A 68 -5.39 -12.63 2.83
CA GLY A 68 -6.66 -12.89 3.51
C GLY A 68 -7.13 -11.75 4.42
N TRP A 69 -6.94 -10.51 4.00
CA TRP A 69 -7.41 -9.31 4.70
C TRP A 69 -8.93 -9.33 4.93
N ASN A 70 -9.41 -8.65 5.99
CA ASN A 70 -10.85 -8.46 6.22
C ASN A 70 -11.52 -7.75 5.04
N SER A 71 -10.84 -6.71 4.54
CA SER A 71 -11.23 -5.99 3.34
C SER A 71 -10.00 -5.44 2.63
N VAL A 72 -10.11 -5.27 1.31
CA VAL A 72 -9.09 -4.61 0.49
C VAL A 72 -9.79 -3.57 -0.38
N GLY A 73 -9.44 -2.30 -0.20
CA GLY A 73 -9.82 -1.20 -1.08
C GLY A 73 -8.63 -0.72 -1.92
N ILE A 74 -8.90 -0.02 -3.03
CA ILE A 74 -7.87 0.58 -3.88
C ILE A 74 -7.80 2.06 -3.55
N LEU A 75 -6.61 2.56 -3.21
CA LEU A 75 -6.33 3.97 -3.01
C LEU A 75 -5.48 4.48 -4.18
N GLU A 76 -6.14 4.99 -5.21
CA GLU A 76 -5.46 5.54 -6.39
C GLU A 76 -5.08 7.00 -6.17
N LEU A 77 -3.78 7.28 -6.01
CA LEU A 77 -3.29 8.62 -5.66
C LEU A 77 -3.61 9.67 -6.73
N THR A 78 -3.69 9.27 -8.01
CA THR A 78 -4.03 10.19 -9.10
C THR A 78 -5.49 10.67 -9.04
N ALA A 79 -6.38 9.94 -8.36
CA ALA A 79 -7.78 10.33 -8.19
C ALA A 79 -7.99 11.28 -7.00
N LEU A 80 -7.14 11.21 -5.96
CA LEU A 80 -7.33 11.93 -4.70
C LEU A 80 -7.45 13.46 -4.85
N PRO A 81 -6.69 14.16 -5.72
CA PRO A 81 -6.85 15.60 -5.88
C PRO A 81 -8.23 16.04 -6.39
N SER A 82 -9.00 15.14 -6.99
CA SER A 82 -10.37 15.40 -7.46
C SER A 82 -11.45 15.14 -6.40
N ILE A 83 -11.06 14.70 -5.21
CA ILE A 83 -11.93 14.30 -4.12
C ILE A 83 -11.67 15.25 -2.93
N GLU A 84 -12.72 15.63 -2.22
CA GLU A 84 -12.59 16.47 -1.01
C GLU A 84 -11.71 15.78 0.05
N LYS A 85 -10.85 16.57 0.71
CA LYS A 85 -9.71 16.06 1.50
C LYS A 85 -10.19 15.26 2.69
N GLU A 86 -11.19 15.76 3.39
CA GLU A 86 -11.78 15.15 4.57
C GLU A 86 -12.37 13.78 4.24
N ARG A 87 -13.01 13.64 3.06
CA ARG A 87 -13.58 12.38 2.59
C ARG A 87 -12.52 11.31 2.35
N TRP A 88 -11.48 11.59 1.57
CA TRP A 88 -10.51 10.53 1.26
C TRP A 88 -9.57 10.24 2.44
N THR A 89 -9.23 11.25 3.24
CA THR A 89 -8.41 11.05 4.44
C THR A 89 -9.13 10.17 5.47
N ALA A 90 -10.47 10.21 5.55
CA ALA A 90 -11.25 9.31 6.39
C ALA A 90 -11.08 7.83 5.99
N TRP A 91 -10.92 7.52 4.69
CA TRP A 91 -10.64 6.14 4.25
C TRP A 91 -9.27 5.67 4.74
N VAL A 92 -8.24 6.51 4.61
CA VAL A 92 -6.87 6.17 5.05
C VAL A 92 -6.81 6.01 6.57
N ARG A 93 -7.50 6.87 7.33
CA ARG A 93 -7.59 6.76 8.79
C ARG A 93 -8.33 5.52 9.28
N ALA A 94 -9.23 4.96 8.47
CA ALA A 94 -9.97 3.75 8.79
C ALA A 94 -9.23 2.46 8.40
N ALA A 95 -8.14 2.56 7.64
CA ALA A 95 -7.32 1.42 7.25
C ALA A 95 -6.30 1.08 8.34
N ASP A 96 -6.04 -0.21 8.52
CA ASP A 96 -4.98 -0.70 9.40
C ASP A 96 -3.62 -0.72 8.68
N VAL A 97 -3.65 -0.87 7.35
CA VAL A 97 -2.45 -1.03 6.52
C VAL A 97 -2.60 -0.40 5.13
N LEU A 98 -1.50 0.17 4.64
CA LEU A 98 -1.30 0.52 3.25
C LEU A 98 -0.36 -0.49 2.58
N LEU A 99 -0.83 -1.14 1.52
CA LEU A 99 -0.09 -2.10 0.70
C LEU A 99 0.39 -1.39 -0.57
N VAL A 100 1.67 -1.02 -0.61
CA VAL A 100 2.20 -0.12 -1.64
C VAL A 100 3.03 -0.89 -2.65
N ASN A 101 2.49 -1.02 -3.86
CA ASN A 101 3.05 -1.85 -4.92
C ASN A 101 4.37 -1.26 -5.49
N GLY A 102 5.12 -2.13 -6.18
CA GLY A 102 6.27 -1.74 -6.99
C GLY A 102 5.90 -1.00 -8.28
N GLY A 103 6.94 -0.48 -8.94
CA GLY A 103 6.83 0.32 -10.16
C GLY A 103 7.88 1.42 -10.18
N ASP A 104 7.48 2.63 -10.56
CA ASP A 104 8.35 3.79 -10.61
C ASP A 104 8.26 4.60 -9.31
N ALA A 105 9.38 4.68 -8.57
CA ALA A 105 9.44 5.36 -7.28
C ALA A 105 9.32 6.89 -7.39
N LEU A 106 9.81 7.50 -8.48
CA LEU A 106 9.71 8.94 -8.66
C LEU A 106 8.26 9.33 -8.99
N TYR A 107 7.59 8.55 -9.82
CA TYR A 107 6.17 8.74 -10.13
C TYR A 107 5.29 8.55 -8.88
N LEU A 108 5.57 7.51 -8.08
CA LEU A 108 4.88 7.29 -6.81
C LEU A 108 5.12 8.45 -5.84
N GLY A 109 6.37 8.84 -5.62
CA GLY A 109 6.73 9.95 -4.73
C GLY A 109 6.12 11.27 -5.16
N TYR A 110 6.09 11.54 -6.48
CA TYR A 110 5.39 12.70 -7.04
C TYR A 110 3.91 12.71 -6.66
N TRP A 111 3.19 11.60 -6.88
CA TRP A 111 1.77 11.53 -6.56
C TRP A 111 1.47 11.46 -5.06
N MET A 112 2.37 10.95 -4.23
CA MET A 112 2.24 11.07 -2.77
C MET A 112 2.24 12.54 -2.33
N GLN A 113 3.09 13.38 -2.93
CA GLN A 113 3.10 14.81 -2.67
C GLN A 113 1.86 15.50 -3.25
N GLN A 114 1.55 15.27 -4.53
CA GLN A 114 0.43 15.96 -5.20
C GLN A 114 -0.95 15.60 -4.63
N SER A 115 -1.13 14.37 -4.16
CA SER A 115 -2.37 13.94 -3.50
C SER A 115 -2.53 14.46 -2.08
N GLY A 116 -1.45 14.93 -1.45
CA GLY A 116 -1.42 15.26 -0.04
C GLY A 116 -1.33 14.04 0.89
N LEU A 117 -1.16 12.82 0.36
CA LEU A 117 -0.94 11.62 1.19
C LEU A 117 0.34 11.76 2.03
N ALA A 118 1.42 12.28 1.45
CA ALA A 118 2.69 12.47 2.16
C ALA A 118 2.55 13.34 3.42
N GLU A 119 1.69 14.35 3.39
CA GLU A 119 1.41 15.21 4.54
C GLU A 119 0.57 14.52 5.62
N LEU A 120 -0.30 13.58 5.22
CA LEU A 120 -1.18 12.85 6.13
C LEU A 120 -0.45 11.79 6.94
N LEU A 121 0.45 11.02 6.30
CA LEU A 121 1.09 9.83 6.89
C LEU A 121 1.75 10.06 8.25
N PRO A 122 2.48 11.18 8.50
CA PRO A 122 3.08 11.44 9.81
C PRO A 122 2.07 11.56 10.96
N THR A 123 0.78 11.77 10.67
CA THR A 123 -0.30 11.87 11.66
C THR A 123 -0.95 10.53 12.02
N LEU A 124 -0.49 9.42 11.44
CA LEU A 124 -1.10 8.09 11.54
C LEU A 124 -0.21 7.13 12.32
N ASP A 125 -0.24 7.22 13.66
CA ASP A 125 0.70 6.50 14.53
C ASP A 125 0.56 4.97 14.52
N ASP A 126 -0.64 4.46 14.25
CA ASP A 126 -0.92 3.01 14.29
C ASP A 126 -0.94 2.35 12.90
N LEU A 127 -0.90 3.15 11.84
CA LEU A 127 -0.93 2.65 10.47
C LEU A 127 0.35 1.87 10.14
N VAL A 128 0.17 0.72 9.49
CA VAL A 128 1.28 -0.05 8.91
C VAL A 128 1.45 0.31 7.43
N TRP A 129 2.65 0.69 7.04
CA TRP A 129 3.04 0.82 5.63
C TRP A 129 3.81 -0.42 5.21
N VAL A 130 3.28 -1.19 4.26
CA VAL A 130 3.98 -2.30 3.64
C VAL A 130 4.44 -1.88 2.26
N GLY A 131 5.74 -1.69 2.10
CA GLY A 131 6.36 -1.31 0.84
C GLY A 131 6.85 -2.52 0.05
N LEU A 132 6.58 -2.54 -1.25
CA LEU A 132 7.18 -3.45 -2.22
C LEU A 132 8.00 -2.66 -3.24
N SER A 133 9.30 -2.96 -3.36
CA SER A 133 10.18 -2.34 -4.37
C SER A 133 10.10 -0.81 -4.32
N ALA A 134 9.55 -0.14 -5.34
CA ALA A 134 9.30 1.31 -5.32
C ALA A 134 8.52 1.81 -4.09
N GLY A 135 7.54 1.04 -3.62
CA GLY A 135 6.80 1.37 -2.38
C GLY A 135 7.66 1.31 -1.11
N SER A 136 8.86 0.72 -1.18
CA SER A 136 9.86 0.72 -0.10
C SER A 136 10.87 1.87 -0.21
N MET A 137 10.88 2.61 -1.33
CA MET A 137 11.86 3.66 -1.61
C MET A 137 11.35 5.07 -1.29
N VAL A 138 10.04 5.24 -1.14
CA VAL A 138 9.35 6.53 -0.96
C VAL A 138 8.90 6.77 0.47
#